data_AF-A0A1V4VRK7-F1
#
_entry.id   AF-A0A1V4VRK7-F1
#
_cell.length_a   1.000
_cell.length_b   1.000
_cell.length_c   1.000
_cell.angle_alpha   90.00
_cell.angle_beta   90.00
_cell.angle_gamma   90.00
#
_symmetry.space_group_name_H-M   'P 1'
#
loop_
_entity.id
_entity.type
_entity.pdbx_description
1 polymer ?
#
loop_
_entity_poly.entity_id
_entity_poly.type
_entity_poly.pdbx_seq_one_letter_code
_entity_poly.pdbx_strand_id
1 'polypeptide(L)' 'MLMGDVAIKAMNYIWKRQTDKNVIPSGSTYKLRKEKFFIDNKRVFPSYLQTGGNYLIEKSKRVMIAEDLKEAFEIIRR' A
#
# COMPACT_ATOMS: atom_id res chain seq x y z
N MET A 1 0.50 5.06 -4.19
CA MET A 1 1.02 4.14 -3.15
C MET A 1 0.48 4.57 -1.79
N LEU A 2 0.13 3.64 -0.90
CA LEU A 2 -0.55 3.88 0.37
C LEU A 2 0.36 3.48 1.52
N MET A 3 0.90 4.50 2.17
CA MET A 3 2.06 4.43 3.04
C MET A 3 1.63 4.40 4.51
N GLY A 4 1.25 3.22 4.99
CA GLY A 4 0.73 3.00 6.34
C GLY A 4 -0.79 2.97 6.44
N ASP A 5 -1.26 2.62 7.64
CA ASP A 5 -2.67 2.23 7.88
C ASP A 5 -3.65 3.38 7.64
N VAL A 6 -3.25 4.62 7.94
CA VAL A 6 -4.07 5.81 7.70
C VAL A 6 -4.32 6.00 6.20
N ALA A 7 -3.30 5.86 5.36
CA ALA A 7 -3.44 5.99 3.91
C ALA A 7 -4.31 4.87 3.32
N ILE A 8 -4.13 3.62 3.80
CA ILE A 8 -4.96 2.48 3.40
C ILE A 8 -6.42 2.71 3.78
N LYS A 9 -6.68 3.15 5.01
CA LYS A 9 -8.04 3.41 5.52
C LYS A 9 -8.71 4.58 4.78
N ALA A 10 -7.98 5.65 4.51
CA ALA A 10 -8.48 6.79 3.75
C ALA A 10 -8.94 6.37 2.35
N MET A 11 -8.13 5.58 1.63
CA MET A 11 -8.51 5.08 0.31
C MET A 11 -9.72 4.15 0.35
N ASN A 12 -9.78 3.24 1.32
CA ASN A 12 -10.97 2.39 1.51
C ASN A 12 -12.22 3.22 1.76
N TYR A 13 -12.13 4.29 2.56
CA TYR A 13 -13.27 5.18 2.77
C TYR A 13 -13.68 5.94 1.51
N ILE A 14 -12.74 6.37 0.68
CA ILE A 14 -13.05 7.00 -0.61
C ILE A 14 -13.75 5.98 -1.53
N TRP A 15 -13.17 4.80 -1.67
CA TRP A 15 -13.68 3.75 -2.57
C TRP A 15 -15.04 3.20 -2.12
N LYS A 16 -15.23 3.02 -0.81
CA LYS A 16 -16.49 2.56 -0.23
C LYS A 16 -17.63 3.56 -0.47
N ARG A 17 -17.37 4.86 -0.46
CA ARG A 17 -18.41 5.86 -0.80
C ARG A 17 -18.87 5.78 -2.26
N GLN A 18 -18.04 5.27 -3.15
CA GLN A 18 -18.34 5.17 -4.58
C GLN A 18 -18.94 3.80 -4.96
N THR A 19 -18.57 2.74 -4.25
CA THR A 19 -18.86 1.34 -4.67
C THR A 19 -19.45 0.45 -3.58
N ASP A 20 -19.59 0.98 -2.36
CA ASP A 20 -19.95 0.25 -1.13
C ASP A 20 -18.98 -0.88 -0.71
N LYS A 21 -17.82 -0.98 -1.37
CA LYS A 21 -16.81 -2.01 -1.09
C LYS A 21 -15.46 -1.39 -0.71
N ASN A 22 -14.67 -2.14 0.06
CA ASN A 22 -13.26 -1.80 0.30
C ASN A 22 -12.42 -2.29 -0.89
N VAL A 23 -11.41 -1.49 -1.28
CA VAL A 23 -10.41 -1.92 -2.28
C VAL A 23 -9.37 -2.82 -1.65
N ILE A 24 -8.97 -2.53 -0.41
CA ILE A 24 -7.98 -3.31 0.36
C ILE A 24 -8.71 -3.93 1.55
N PRO A 25 -8.73 -5.27 1.69
CA PRO A 25 -9.37 -5.93 2.82
C PRO A 25 -8.60 -5.69 4.12
N SER A 26 -9.27 -5.91 5.25
CA SER A 26 -8.63 -5.87 6.56
C SER A 26 -7.60 -7.00 6.67
N GLY A 27 -6.39 -6.68 7.14
CA GLY A 27 -5.31 -7.65 7.28
C GLY A 27 -3.99 -6.98 7.62
N SER A 28 -2.95 -7.77 7.88
CA SER A 28 -1.62 -7.24 8.13
C SER A 28 -0.97 -6.73 6.84
N THR A 29 -0.32 -5.57 6.91
CA THR A 29 0.35 -4.93 5.77
C THR A 29 1.38 -5.85 5.12
N TYR A 30 2.04 -6.72 5.90
CA TYR A 30 2.95 -7.75 5.40
C TYR A 30 2.34 -8.70 4.37
N LYS A 31 1.06 -9.07 4.53
CA LYS A 31 0.34 -9.92 3.58
C LYS A 31 -0.20 -9.09 2.42
N LEU A 32 -0.86 -7.98 2.75
CA LEU A 32 -1.53 -7.13 1.76
C LEU A 32 -0.57 -6.57 0.71
N ARG A 33 0.65 -6.19 1.09
CA ARG A 33 1.65 -5.66 0.15
C ARG A 33 1.97 -6.57 -1.04
N LYS A 34 1.85 -7.89 -0.87
CA LYS A 34 2.20 -8.88 -1.91
C LYS A 34 1.07 -9.07 -2.92
N GLU A 35 -0.12 -8.56 -2.59
CA GLU A 35 -1.32 -8.72 -3.39
C GLU A 35 -1.52 -7.59 -4.38
N LYS A 36 -2.30 -7.89 -5.43
CA LYS A 36 -2.61 -6.93 -6.50
C LYS A 36 -4.03 -6.36 -6.41
N PHE A 37 -4.12 -5.15 -5.89
CA PHE A 37 -5.33 -4.32 -5.84
C PHE A 37 -5.37 -3.28 -6.95
N PHE A 38 -6.58 -2.95 -7.41
CA PHE A 38 -6.83 -2.00 -8.48
C PHE A 38 -8.08 -1.16 -8.20
N ILE A 39 -8.06 0.09 -8.69
CA ILE A 39 -9.21 1.01 -8.78
C ILE A 39 -9.24 1.53 -10.22
N ASP A 40 -10.31 1.29 -10.97
CA ASP A 40 -10.48 1.76 -12.35
C ASP A 40 -9.22 1.55 -13.21
N ASN A 41 -8.72 0.32 -13.22
CA ASN A 41 -7.47 -0.13 -13.88
C ASN A 41 -6.17 0.50 -13.37
N LYS A 42 -6.20 1.32 -12.32
CA LYS A 42 -5.01 1.88 -11.67
C LYS A 42 -4.57 0.98 -10.52
N ARG A 43 -3.30 0.59 -10.51
CA ARG A 43 -2.70 -0.25 -9.46
C ARG A 43 -2.63 0.50 -8.12
N VAL A 44 -3.07 -0.15 -7.04
CA VAL A 44 -3.04 0.39 -5.68
C VAL A 44 -2.07 -0.42 -4.81
N PHE A 45 -1.07 0.26 -4.25
CA PHE A 45 0.01 -0.38 -3.48
C PHE A 45 -0.11 -0.11 -1.98
N PRO A 46 -0.63 -1.03 -1.15
CA PRO A 46 -0.45 -0.97 0.30
C PRO A 46 1.02 -1.18 0.67
N SER A 47 1.53 -0.36 1.57
CA SER A 47 2.92 -0.40 2.03
C SER A 47 3.06 0.08 3.47
N TYR A 48 4.23 -0.16 4.07
CA TYR A 48 4.58 0.37 5.38
C TYR A 48 4.84 1.87 5.33
N LEU A 49 4.75 2.51 6.50
CA LEU A 49 5.08 3.91 6.70
C LEU A 49 6.60 4.13 6.53
N GLN A 50 6.99 5.10 5.71
CA GLN A 50 8.38 5.46 5.38
C GLN A 50 8.98 6.51 6.32
N THR A 51 8.34 6.76 7.46
CA THR A 51 8.74 7.78 8.44
C THR A 51 8.52 7.29 9.87
N GLY A 52 9.10 8.01 10.83
CA GLY A 52 9.00 7.73 12.27
C GLY A 52 9.97 6.65 12.78
N GLY A 53 9.98 6.45 14.10
CA GLY A 53 10.92 5.54 14.77
C GLY A 53 10.85 4.09 14.29
N ASN A 54 9.64 3.58 14.01
CA ASN A 54 9.44 2.22 13.51
C ASN A 54 10.15 1.97 12.16
N TYR A 55 10.22 2.98 11.30
CA TYR A 55 10.95 2.90 10.03
C TYR A 55 12.47 2.81 10.24
N LEU A 56 12.99 3.55 11.23
CA LEU A 56 14.43 3.59 11.52
C LEU A 56 14.93 2.31 12.20
N ILE A 57 14.11 1.70 13.06
CA ILE A 57 14.48 0.53 13.86
C ILE A 57 14.43 -0.76 13.02
N GLU A 58 13.38 -0.95 12.21
CA GLU A 58 13.14 -2.23 11.54
C GLU A 58 13.75 -2.28 10.13
N LYS A 59 14.95 -2.85 10.00
CA LYS A 59 15.64 -3.04 8.70
C LYS A 59 14.80 -3.83 7.69
N SER A 60 14.05 -4.84 8.14
CA SER A 60 13.17 -5.64 7.29
C SER A 60 12.07 -4.81 6.62
N LYS A 61 11.45 -3.87 7.35
CA LYS A 61 10.44 -2.96 6.79
C LYS A 61 11.02 -2.05 5.71
N ARG A 62 12.26 -1.58 5.88
CA ARG A 62 12.95 -0.78 4.86
C ARG A 62 13.19 -1.55 3.56
N VAL A 63 13.57 -2.82 3.65
CA VAL A 63 13.72 -3.69 2.47
C VAL A 63 12.37 -3.89 1.78
N MET A 64 11.31 -4.20 2.53
CA MET A 64 9.96 -4.35 1.99
C MET A 64 9.45 -3.07 1.30
N ILE A 65 9.71 -1.90 1.89
CA ILE A 65 9.36 -0.62 1.27
C ILE A 65 10.10 -0.43 -0.06
N ALA A 66 11.38 -0.79 -0.12
CA ALA A 66 12.17 -0.69 -1.35
C ALA A 66 11.64 -1.62 -2.45
N GLU A 67 11.21 -2.83 -2.10
CA GLU A 67 10.57 -3.78 -3.03
C GLU A 67 9.27 -3.21 -3.62
N ASP A 68 8.41 -2.59 -2.80
CA ASP A 68 7.18 -1.96 -3.31
C ASP A 68 7.47 -0.82 -4.26
N LEU A 69 8.42 0.04 -3.90
CA LEU A 69 8.80 1.19 -4.70
C LEU A 69 9.32 0.70 -6.05
N LYS A 70 10.16 -0.33 -6.05
CA LYS A 70 10.63 -0.96 -7.29
C LYS A 70 9.46 -1.42 -8.15
N GLU A 71 8.51 -2.20 -7.60
CA GLU A 71 7.34 -2.66 -8.37
C GLU A 71 6.51 -1.47 -8.91
N ALA A 72 6.30 -0.43 -8.11
CA ALA A 72 5.58 0.77 -8.54
C ALA A 72 6.32 1.52 -9.68
N PHE A 73 7.65 1.63 -9.61
CA PHE A 73 8.46 2.25 -10.66
C PHE A 73 8.44 1.46 -11.96
N GLU A 74 8.40 0.12 -11.90
CA GLU A 74 8.30 -0.73 -13.10
C GLU A 74 7.00 -0.49 -13.88
N ILE A 75 5.92 -0.06 -13.23
CA ILE A 75 4.67 0.32 -13.91
C ILE A 75 4.82 1.65 -14.66
N ILE A 76 5.58 2.59 -14.10
CA ILE A 76 5.76 3.94 -14.68
C ILE A 76 6.73 3.92 -15.86
N ARG A 77 7.72 3.01 -15.84
CA ARG A 77 8.73 2.88 -16.91
C ARG A 77 8.20 2.24 -18.20
N ARG A 78 6.99 1.69 -18.19
CA ARG A 78 6.34 1.08 -19.35
C ARG A 78 5.45 2.07 -20.07
#